data_AF-A0A949WNU9-F1
#
_entry.id   AF-A0A949WNU9-F1
#
_cell.length_a   1.000
_cell.length_b   1.000
_cell.length_c   1.000
_cell.angle_alpha   90.00
_cell.angle_beta   90.00
_cell.angle_gamma   90.00
#
_symmetry.space_group_name_H-M   'P 1'
#
loop_
_entity.id
_entity.type
_entity.pdbx_description
1 polymer ?
#
loop_
_entity_poly.entity_id
_entity_poly.type
_entity_poly.pdbx_seq_one_letter_code
_entity_poly.pdbx_strand_id
1 'polypeptide(L)'
;MTNSSQLFSKKYLQDGDYLVAIERIKIKHKLFRVIAYKLATGETAITTRQMAVSVKKPSYTARQFMRKMGVEPVRVQMPNRSVTDMIPISIVMAFWKHLNEEGEGNPLTKIGQKYLDKYLTESEVS
;
A
#
# COMPACT_ATOMS: atom_id res chain seq x y z
N MET A 1 41.16 -26.38 -6.53
CA MET A 1 40.73 -26.03 -7.90
C MET A 1 39.22 -25.80 -7.88
N THR A 2 38.81 -24.72 -8.53
CA THR A 2 37.53 -23.99 -8.45
C THR A 2 36.33 -24.75 -8.99
N ASN A 3 35.24 -24.81 -8.21
CA ASN A 3 33.88 -25.02 -8.74
C ASN A 3 33.16 -23.67 -8.75
N SER A 4 33.19 -23.01 -9.91
CA SER A 4 32.39 -21.82 -10.22
C SER A 4 30.91 -22.21 -10.22
N SER A 5 30.17 -21.78 -9.20
CA SER A 5 28.73 -21.88 -9.15
C SER A 5 28.11 -21.00 -10.24
N GLN A 6 27.43 -21.67 -11.17
CA GLN A 6 26.66 -21.11 -12.26
C GLN A 6 25.69 -20.03 -11.75
N LEU A 7 25.96 -18.82 -12.22
CA LEU A 7 25.04 -17.73 -12.54
C LEU A 7 23.56 -17.98 -12.20
N PHE A 8 23.10 -17.32 -11.15
CA PHE A 8 21.69 -17.00 -10.96
C PHE A 8 21.17 -16.27 -12.20
N SER A 9 20.49 -16.99 -13.11
CA SER A 9 19.66 -16.34 -14.11
C SER A 9 18.47 -15.71 -13.38
N LYS A 10 18.62 -14.45 -12.97
CA LYS A 10 17.46 -13.62 -12.62
C LYS A 10 16.62 -13.54 -13.89
N LYS A 11 15.56 -14.33 -13.96
CA LYS A 11 14.46 -14.07 -14.89
C LYS A 11 13.89 -12.72 -14.48
N TYR A 12 14.34 -11.66 -15.15
CA TYR A 12 13.68 -10.37 -15.10
C TYR A 12 12.31 -10.59 -15.74
N LEU A 13 11.27 -10.57 -14.90
CA LEU A 13 9.89 -10.44 -15.34
C LEU A 13 9.84 -9.24 -16.29
N GLN A 14 9.29 -9.46 -17.50
CA GLN A 14 9.17 -8.46 -18.54
C GLN A 14 8.48 -7.21 -17.98
N ASP A 15 8.96 -6.03 -18.38
CA ASP A 15 8.52 -4.71 -17.92
C ASP A 15 7.01 -4.40 -18.17
N GLY A 16 6.24 -5.34 -18.73
CA GLY A 16 4.81 -5.17 -19.05
C GLY A 16 3.83 -5.35 -17.88
N ASP A 17 4.25 -5.95 -16.76
CA ASP A 17 3.34 -6.32 -15.66
C ASP A 17 3.36 -5.35 -14.45
N TYR A 18 4.17 -4.29 -14.51
CA TYR A 18 4.33 -3.35 -13.40
C TYR A 18 3.67 -2.01 -13.68
N LEU A 19 2.86 -1.54 -12.73
CA LEU A 19 2.49 -0.13 -12.72
C LEU A 19 3.69 0.71 -12.28
N VAL A 20 3.79 1.93 -12.82
CA VAL A 20 4.85 2.87 -12.45
C VAL A 20 4.29 3.88 -11.46
N ALA A 21 4.99 4.07 -10.34
CA ALA A 21 4.71 5.17 -9.43
C ALA A 21 5.28 6.48 -10.02
N ILE A 22 4.40 7.44 -10.30
CA ILE A 22 4.75 8.73 -10.92
C ILE A 22 5.03 9.81 -9.86
N GLU A 23 4.41 9.71 -8.69
CA GLU A 23 4.50 10.74 -7.65
C GLU A 23 4.50 10.13 -6.25
N ARG A 24 5.17 10.79 -5.30
CA ARG A 24 5.17 10.44 -3.88
C ARG A 24 4.43 11.50 -3.06
N ILE A 25 3.38 11.07 -2.36
CA ILE A 25 2.53 11.92 -1.53
C ILE A 25 2.77 11.59 -0.05
N LYS A 26 3.06 12.61 0.78
CA LYS A 26 3.28 12.44 2.23
C LYS A 26 2.03 12.88 2.99
N ILE A 27 1.30 11.92 3.57
CA ILE A 27 0.12 12.18 4.40
C ILE A 27 0.55 12.09 5.87
N LYS A 28 0.45 13.19 6.62
CA LYS A 28 0.91 13.25 8.02
C LYS A 28 -0.06 14.05 8.89
N HIS A 29 -0.37 13.50 10.07
CA HIS A 29 -1.07 14.21 11.14
C HIS A 29 -0.61 13.72 12.52
N LYS A 30 -0.03 14.61 13.36
CA LYS A 30 0.43 14.34 14.75
C LYS A 30 1.08 12.96 14.94
N LEU A 31 0.29 11.93 15.22
CA LEU A 31 0.68 10.54 15.51
C LEU A 31 0.54 9.56 14.33
N PHE A 32 -0.09 9.97 13.23
CA PHE A 32 -0.34 9.19 12.03
C PHE A 32 0.50 9.71 10.86
N ARG A 33 1.14 8.79 10.13
CA ARG A 33 1.93 9.12 8.94
C ARG A 33 1.89 7.97 7.96
N VAL A 34 1.56 8.28 6.71
CA VAL A 34 1.57 7.37 5.57
C VAL A 34 2.26 8.05 4.39
N ILE A 35 2.94 7.25 3.58
CA ILE A 35 3.45 7.68 2.28
C ILE A 35 2.60 6.95 1.25
N ALA A 36 1.92 7.72 0.42
CA ALA A 36 1.17 7.22 -0.71
C ALA A 36 1.89 7.57 -2.01
N TYR A 37 1.47 6.95 -3.09
CA TYR A 37 2.04 7.16 -4.42
C TYR A 37 0.93 7.22 -5.44
N LYS A 38 1.05 8.17 -6.37
CA LYS A 38 0.19 8.22 -7.55
C LYS A 38 0.76 7.25 -8.59
N LEU A 39 -0.09 6.38 -9.11
CA LEU A 39 0.26 5.41 -10.14
C LEU A 39 -0.01 6.01 -11.52
N ALA A 40 0.59 5.44 -12.56
CA ALA A 40 0.34 5.85 -13.95
C ALA A 40 -1.14 5.74 -14.38
N THR A 41 -1.92 4.89 -13.70
CA THR A 41 -3.38 4.79 -13.86
C THR A 41 -4.16 5.98 -13.29
N GLY A 42 -3.49 6.87 -12.56
CA GLY A 42 -4.11 7.98 -11.81
C GLY A 42 -4.50 7.60 -10.39
N GLU A 43 -4.58 6.32 -10.05
CA GLU A 43 -4.91 5.85 -8.71
C GLU A 43 -3.84 6.20 -7.68
N THR A 44 -4.26 6.44 -6.44
CA THR A 44 -3.35 6.63 -5.32
C THR A 44 -3.30 5.37 -4.45
N ALA A 45 -2.11 4.85 -4.23
CA ALA A 45 -1.88 3.61 -3.50
C ALA A 45 -0.82 3.77 -2.40
N ILE A 46 -0.83 2.87 -1.42
CA ILE A 46 0.22 2.74 -0.40
C ILE A 46 0.79 1.32 -0.45
N THR A 47 1.96 1.08 0.15
CA THR A 47 2.45 -0.30 0.25
C THR A 47 1.53 -1.14 1.14
N THR A 48 1.35 -2.41 0.81
CA THR A 48 0.58 -3.36 1.65
C THR A 48 1.08 -3.42 3.09
N ARG A 49 2.38 -3.19 3.30
CA ARG A 49 2.98 -3.07 4.65
C ARG A 49 2.45 -1.86 5.41
N GLN A 50 2.35 -0.69 4.76
CA GLN A 50 1.88 0.54 5.40
C GLN A 50 0.41 0.46 5.79
N MET A 51 -0.40 -0.31 5.06
CA MET A 51 -1.82 -0.56 5.39
C MET A 51 -2.01 -1.06 6.83
N ALA A 52 -1.15 -1.97 7.31
CA ALA A 52 -1.21 -2.47 8.69
C ALA A 52 -0.35 -1.65 9.67
N VAL A 53 0.90 -1.34 9.31
CA VAL A 53 1.88 -0.75 10.24
C VAL A 53 1.51 0.68 10.64
N SER A 54 0.89 1.45 9.74
CA SER A 54 0.47 2.83 10.04
C SER A 54 -0.56 2.93 11.16
N VAL A 55 -1.29 1.85 11.41
CA VAL A 55 -2.28 1.71 12.48
C VAL A 55 -1.85 0.72 13.55
N LYS A 56 -0.54 0.43 13.65
CA LYS A 56 0.06 -0.48 14.64
C LYS A 56 -0.60 -1.87 14.67
N LYS A 57 -0.97 -2.39 13.50
CA LYS A 57 -1.48 -3.76 13.36
C LYS A 57 -0.42 -4.70 12.79
N PRO A 58 -0.45 -5.99 13.18
CA PRO A 58 0.41 -6.99 12.57
C PRO A 58 0.16 -7.11 11.06
N SER A 59 1.18 -7.38 10.26
CA SER A 59 1.04 -7.52 8.81
C SER A 59 0.11 -8.66 8.37
N TYR A 60 -0.10 -9.67 9.23
CA TYR A 60 -1.00 -10.78 8.91
C TYR A 60 -2.47 -10.36 8.86
N THR A 61 -2.90 -9.32 9.60
CA THR A 61 -4.31 -8.89 9.62
C THR A 61 -4.71 -8.31 8.27
N ALA A 62 -3.85 -7.48 7.67
CA ALA A 62 -4.05 -6.98 6.31
C ALA A 62 -4.08 -8.12 5.27
N ARG A 63 -3.21 -9.13 5.41
CA ARG A 63 -3.21 -10.31 4.51
C ARG A 63 -4.50 -11.13 4.62
N GLN A 64 -5.00 -11.35 5.83
CA GLN A 64 -6.28 -12.04 6.06
C GLN A 64 -7.45 -11.26 5.47
N PHE A 65 -7.48 -9.94 5.69
CA PHE A 65 -8.50 -9.07 5.09
C PHE A 65 -8.48 -9.14 3.56
N MET A 66 -7.31 -8.99 2.92
CA MET A 66 -7.19 -9.06 1.46
C MET A 66 -7.67 -10.42 0.92
N ARG A 67 -7.32 -11.53 1.58
CA ARG A 67 -7.81 -12.87 1.21
C ARG A 67 -9.33 -13.00 1.34
N LYS A 68 -9.90 -12.51 2.44
CA LYS A 68 -11.36 -12.54 2.69
C LYS A 68 -12.13 -11.72 1.65
N MET A 69 -11.57 -10.60 1.20
CA MET A 69 -12.18 -9.70 0.23
C MET A 69 -11.85 -10.05 -1.23
N GLY A 70 -11.03 -11.07 -1.49
CA GLY A 70 -10.59 -11.43 -2.85
C GLY A 70 -9.76 -10.34 -3.53
N VAL A 71 -9.03 -9.53 -2.74
CA VAL A 71 -8.25 -8.41 -3.24
C VAL A 71 -6.79 -8.80 -3.41
N GLU A 72 -6.25 -8.56 -4.59
CA GLU A 72 -4.82 -8.77 -4.88
C GLU A 72 -4.09 -7.42 -4.92
N PRO A 73 -2.90 -7.32 -4.31
CA PRO A 73 -2.10 -6.13 -4.41
C PRO A 73 -1.49 -6.00 -5.82
N VAL A 74 -1.30 -4.77 -6.26
CA VAL A 74 -0.69 -4.47 -7.55
C VAL A 74 0.82 -4.33 -7.37
N ARG A 75 1.59 -4.92 -8.29
CA ARG A 75 3.05 -4.77 -8.28
C ARG A 75 3.41 -3.44 -8.94
N VAL A 76 4.16 -2.62 -8.21
CA VAL A 76 4.53 -1.28 -8.63
C VAL A 76 6.04 -1.13 -8.65
N GLN A 77 6.57 -0.60 -9.75
CA GLN A 77 7.94 -0.13 -9.84
C GLN A 77 8.03 1.32 -9.36
N MET A 78 8.85 1.51 -8.34
CA MET A 78 9.14 2.82 -7.74
C MET A 78 10.18 3.57 -8.59
N PRO A 79 10.30 4.92 -8.45
CA PRO A 79 11.28 5.70 -9.22
C PRO A 79 12.75 5.26 -9.03
N ASN A 80 13.07 4.67 -7.88
CA ASN A 80 14.40 4.08 -7.60
C ASN A 80 14.55 2.65 -8.16
N ARG A 81 13.66 2.22 -9.06
CA ARG A 81 13.56 0.88 -9.66
C ARG A 81 13.27 -0.28 -8.68
N SER A 82 13.00 0.00 -7.40
CA SER A 82 12.53 -1.05 -6.48
C SER A 82 11.11 -1.46 -6.85
N VAL A 83 10.78 -2.75 -6.77
CA VAL A 83 9.42 -3.25 -6.98
C VAL A 83 8.78 -3.54 -5.63
N THR A 84 7.53 -3.12 -5.44
CA THR A 84 6.80 -3.34 -4.19
C THR A 84 5.33 -3.60 -4.46
N ASP A 85 4.69 -4.31 -3.52
CA ASP A 85 3.26 -4.58 -3.57
C ASP A 85 2.51 -3.40 -2.95
N MET A 86 1.61 -2.83 -3.75
CA MET A 86 0.81 -1.68 -3.39
C MET A 86 -0.67 -2.01 -3.40
N ILE A 87 -1.42 -1.26 -2.62
CA ILE A 87 -2.86 -1.38 -2.52
C ILE A 87 -3.51 0.01 -2.61
N PRO A 88 -4.59 0.18 -3.40
CA PRO A 88 -5.30 1.45 -3.50
C PRO A 88 -5.77 1.97 -2.13
N ILE A 89 -5.75 3.30 -1.96
CA ILE A 89 -6.20 3.96 -0.72
C ILE A 89 -7.64 3.57 -0.35
N SER A 90 -8.52 3.37 -1.32
CA SER A 90 -9.91 2.94 -1.09
C SER A 90 -9.99 1.63 -0.31
N ILE A 91 -9.16 0.64 -0.67
CA ILE A 91 -9.07 -0.65 0.03
C ILE A 91 -8.47 -0.48 1.43
N VAL A 92 -7.50 0.41 1.59
CA VAL A 92 -6.92 0.73 2.91
C VAL A 92 -8.00 1.28 3.85
N MET A 93 -8.82 2.19 3.35
CA MET A 93 -9.94 2.75 4.12
C MET A 93 -10.95 1.67 4.49
N ALA A 94 -11.30 0.78 3.55
CA ALA A 94 -12.17 -0.36 3.83
C ALA A 94 -11.60 -1.27 4.93
N PHE A 95 -10.31 -1.58 4.89
CA PHE A 95 -9.65 -2.36 5.93
C PHE A 95 -9.68 -1.68 7.30
N TRP A 96 -9.37 -0.40 7.38
CA TRP A 96 -9.44 0.28 8.67
C TRP A 96 -10.88 0.35 9.17
N LYS A 97 -11.85 0.57 8.27
CA LYS A 97 -13.27 0.64 8.62
C LYS A 97 -13.71 -0.69 9.22
N HIS A 98 -13.35 -1.78 8.55
CA HIS A 98 -13.55 -3.15 9.02
C HIS A 98 -12.97 -3.37 10.43
N LEU A 99 -11.71 -2.96 10.68
CA LEU A 99 -11.13 -3.05 12.03
C LEU A 99 -11.95 -2.28 13.07
N ASN A 100 -12.41 -1.08 12.75
CA ASN A 100 -13.22 -0.28 13.68
C ASN A 100 -14.58 -0.94 13.97
N GLU A 101 -15.23 -1.49 12.95
CA GLU A 101 -16.55 -2.13 13.05
C GLU A 101 -16.49 -3.45 13.82
N GLU A 102 -15.42 -4.23 13.66
CA GLU A 102 -15.22 -5.49 14.39
C GLU A 102 -14.67 -5.30 15.82
N GLY A 103 -14.51 -4.05 16.29
CA GLY A 103 -13.95 -3.76 17.61
C GLY A 103 -12.43 -3.98 17.72
N GLU A 104 -11.77 -4.36 16.63
CA GLU A 104 -10.32 -4.49 16.55
C GLU A 104 -9.61 -3.15 16.26
N GLY A 105 -10.34 -2.05 16.14
CA GLY A 105 -9.80 -0.73 15.84
C GLY A 105 -8.92 -0.16 16.96
N ASN A 106 -8.29 0.98 16.69
CA ASN A 106 -7.59 1.80 17.69
C ASN A 106 -7.66 3.29 17.31
N PRO A 107 -7.11 4.22 18.12
CA PRO A 107 -7.15 5.63 17.76
C PRO A 107 -6.52 5.95 16.39
N LEU A 108 -5.50 5.21 15.96
CA LEU A 108 -4.86 5.43 14.66
C LEU A 108 -5.72 4.97 13.49
N THR A 109 -6.52 3.90 13.61
CA THR A 109 -7.46 3.49 12.56
C THR A 109 -8.55 4.55 12.36
N LYS A 110 -9.08 5.12 13.46
CA LYS A 110 -10.07 6.21 13.41
C LYS A 110 -9.48 7.50 12.82
N ILE A 111 -8.30 7.91 13.27
CA ILE A 111 -7.59 9.08 12.73
C ILE A 111 -7.25 8.86 11.26
N GLY A 112 -6.70 7.69 10.92
CA GLY A 112 -6.32 7.32 9.56
C GLY A 112 -7.49 7.42 8.60
N GLN A 113 -8.66 6.86 8.96
CA GLN A 113 -9.88 6.99 8.17
C GLN A 113 -10.25 8.45 7.90
N LYS A 114 -10.37 9.26 8.95
CA LYS A 114 -10.75 10.68 8.82
C LYS A 114 -9.79 11.45 7.90
N TYR A 115 -8.49 11.17 7.99
CA TYR A 115 -7.48 11.85 7.17
C TYR A 115 -7.44 11.39 5.73
N LEU A 116 -7.59 10.09 5.47
CA LEU A 116 -7.66 9.59 4.09
C LEU A 116 -8.97 9.99 3.41
N ASP A 117 -10.08 9.97 4.14
CA ASP A 117 -11.39 10.43 3.65
C ASP A 117 -11.32 11.91 3.23
N LYS A 118 -10.79 12.75 4.12
CA LYS A 118 -10.51 14.17 3.80
C LYS A 118 -9.61 14.32 2.57
N TYR A 119 -8.52 13.56 2.49
CA TYR A 119 -7.60 13.63 1.36
C TYR A 119 -8.30 13.29 0.03
N LEU A 120 -9.12 12.23 0.00
CA LEU A 120 -9.87 11.85 -1.20
C LEU A 120 -10.83 12.97 -1.62
N THR A 121 -11.61 13.51 -0.68
CA THR A 121 -12.54 14.61 -0.97
C THR A 121 -11.85 15.88 -1.49
N GLU A 122 -10.65 16.20 -1.00
CA GLU A 122 -9.89 17.36 -1.49
C GLU A 122 -9.24 17.09 -2.86
N SER A 123 -8.89 15.83 -3.14
CA SER A 123 -8.26 15.43 -4.41
C SER A 123 -9.23 15.28 -5.59
N GLU A 124 -10.52 15.07 -5.34
CA GLU A 124 -11.55 14.99 -6.40
C GLU A 124 -12.03 16.37 -6.89
N VAL A 125 -11.74 17.43 -6.13
CA VAL A 125 -12.21 18.80 -6.38
C VAL A 125 -11.12 19.68 -7.06
N SER A 126 -9.91 19.15 -7.24
CA SER A 126 -8.75 19.84 -7.83
C SER A 126 -8.44 19.35 -9.24
#